data_AF-A0A955LS56-F1
#
_entry.id   AF-A0A955LS56-F1
#
_cell.length_a   1.000
_cell.length_b   1.000
_cell.length_c   1.000
_cell.angle_alpha   90.00
_cell.angle_beta   90.00
_cell.angle_gamma   90.00
#
_symmetry.space_group_name_H-M   'P 1'
#
loop_
_entity.id
_entity.type
_entity.pdbx_description
1 polymer ?
#
loop_
_entity_poly.entity_id
_entity_poly.type
_entity_poly.pdbx_seq_one_letter_code
_entity_poly.pdbx_strand_id
1 'polypeptide(L)'
;MDNWIGSQHDNFDESESDRLRQAYWDYWDGIKAHVPPRLKEFYESYTTHDGVLQWFEIKEERMTVHLSVARIESMEEEWIFDDLSLQYDDLLSFESISNRTPGFNESLYGDLGYDEIEKLSDCIEHRWLFSTGIEFRIRFRDFDFQMAPIT
;
A
#
# COMPACT_ATOMS: atom_id res chain seq x y z
N MET A 1 4.96 -7.22 -8.64
CA MET A 1 3.56 -7.47 -8.23
C MET A 1 3.25 -8.92 -8.57
N ASP A 2 3.60 -9.82 -7.65
CA ASP A 2 3.55 -11.26 -7.88
C ASP A 2 2.59 -11.93 -6.87
N ASN A 3 1.68 -12.73 -7.42
CA ASN A 3 0.98 -13.88 -6.83
C ASN A 3 -0.08 -13.76 -5.71
N TRP A 4 -0.43 -12.59 -5.17
CA TRP A 4 -1.48 -12.54 -4.11
C TRP A 4 -2.94 -12.57 -4.59
N ILE A 5 -3.20 -12.61 -5.90
CA ILE A 5 -4.55 -12.97 -6.38
C ILE A 5 -4.77 -14.50 -6.18
N GLY A 6 -3.72 -15.32 -6.10
CA GLY A 6 -3.85 -16.79 -6.18
C GLY A 6 -3.89 -17.61 -4.88
N SER A 7 -3.54 -17.06 -3.72
CA SER A 7 -3.04 -17.92 -2.62
C SER A 7 -4.05 -18.33 -1.53
N GLN A 8 -5.32 -17.95 -1.62
CA GLN A 8 -6.33 -18.29 -0.59
C GLN A 8 -7.34 -19.38 -1.01
N HIS A 9 -7.33 -19.84 -2.26
CA HIS A 9 -8.24 -20.88 -2.74
C HIS A 9 -7.55 -21.82 -3.74
N ASP A 10 -7.54 -23.13 -3.45
CA ASP A 10 -6.97 -24.24 -4.25
C ASP A 10 -7.52 -24.40 -5.70
N ASN A 11 -8.21 -23.40 -6.25
CA ASN A 11 -8.74 -23.38 -7.62
C ASN A 11 -8.65 -21.97 -8.25
N PHE A 12 -7.57 -21.25 -8.02
CA PHE A 12 -7.41 -19.94 -8.64
C PHE A 12 -7.11 -20.09 -10.14
N ASP A 13 -8.02 -19.60 -10.99
CA ASP A 13 -7.82 -19.55 -12.43
C ASP A 13 -6.74 -18.50 -12.73
N GLU A 14 -5.54 -18.95 -13.10
CA GLU A 14 -4.43 -18.07 -13.48
C GLU A 14 -4.85 -17.06 -14.56
N SER A 15 -5.79 -17.43 -15.44
CA SER A 15 -6.30 -16.54 -16.48
C SER A 15 -7.18 -15.41 -15.93
N GLU A 16 -7.84 -15.60 -14.79
CA GLU A 16 -8.60 -14.55 -14.11
C GLU A 16 -7.66 -13.56 -13.43
N SER A 17 -6.64 -14.06 -12.72
CA SER A 17 -5.58 -13.22 -12.12
C SER A 17 -4.89 -12.33 -13.15
N ASP A 18 -4.51 -12.89 -14.30
CA ASP A 18 -3.85 -12.13 -15.36
C ASP A 18 -4.77 -11.05 -15.94
N ARG A 19 -6.06 -11.34 -16.09
CA ARG A 19 -7.05 -10.36 -16.58
C ARG A 19 -7.25 -9.22 -15.59
N LEU A 20 -7.34 -9.51 -14.30
CA LEU A 20 -7.46 -8.48 -13.26
C LEU A 20 -6.22 -7.60 -13.20
N ARG A 21 -5.03 -8.21 -13.26
CA ARG A 21 -3.76 -7.49 -13.31
C ARG A 21 -3.68 -6.57 -14.53
N GLN A 22 -4.05 -7.06 -15.72
CA GLN A 22 -4.06 -6.24 -16.92
C GLN A 22 -5.05 -5.07 -16.79
N ALA A 23 -6.25 -5.33 -16.28
CA ALA A 23 -7.26 -4.28 -16.09
C ALA A 23 -6.77 -3.19 -15.12
N TYR A 24 -6.05 -3.55 -14.05
CA TYR A 24 -5.43 -2.58 -13.15
C TYR A 24 -4.34 -1.76 -13.85
N TRP A 25 -3.48 -2.38 -14.66
CA TRP A 25 -2.46 -1.63 -15.41
C TRP A 25 -3.05 -0.69 -16.46
N ASP A 26 -4.10 -1.12 -17.16
CA ASP A 26 -4.83 -0.27 -18.09
C ASP A 26 -5.45 0.95 -17.36
N TYR A 27 -5.99 0.72 -16.15
CA TYR A 27 -6.49 1.79 -15.28
C TYR A 27 -5.37 2.74 -14.83
N TRP A 28 -4.27 2.20 -14.30
CA TRP A 28 -3.10 2.96 -13.89
C TRP A 28 -2.58 3.85 -15.02
N ASP A 29 -2.46 3.30 -16.22
CA ASP A 29 -2.04 4.04 -17.42
C ASP A 29 -2.98 5.22 -17.73
N GLY A 30 -4.27 5.07 -17.46
CA GLY A 30 -5.26 6.14 -17.59
C GLY A 30 -5.14 7.25 -16.54
N ILE A 31 -4.69 6.93 -15.32
CA ILE A 31 -4.65 7.90 -14.21
C ILE A 31 -3.27 8.47 -13.90
N LYS A 32 -2.18 7.79 -14.26
CA LYS A 32 -0.80 8.14 -13.84
C LYS A 32 -0.31 9.52 -14.25
N ALA A 33 -0.95 10.16 -15.24
CA ALA A 33 -0.66 11.54 -15.61
C ALA A 33 -1.27 12.59 -14.65
N HIS A 34 -2.20 12.17 -13.79
CA HIS A 34 -2.99 13.01 -12.89
C HIS A 34 -2.71 12.74 -11.41
N VAL A 35 -1.76 11.85 -11.10
CA VAL A 35 -1.31 11.57 -9.73
C VAL A 35 -0.08 12.42 -9.39
N PRO A 36 0.20 12.69 -8.10
CA PRO A 36 1.42 13.38 -7.69
C PRO A 36 2.68 12.71 -8.25
N PRO A 37 3.67 13.47 -8.77
CA PRO A 37 4.88 12.88 -9.37
C PRO A 37 5.62 11.92 -8.46
N ARG A 38 5.68 12.22 -7.16
CA ARG A 38 6.31 11.37 -6.14
C ARG A 38 5.51 10.09 -5.88
N LEU A 39 4.18 10.15 -5.92
CA LEU A 39 3.33 8.96 -5.85
C LEU A 39 3.52 8.07 -7.08
N LYS A 40 3.64 8.69 -8.26
CA LYS A 40 3.96 7.97 -9.49
C LYS A 40 5.30 7.25 -9.39
N GLU A 41 6.35 7.96 -9.00
CA GLU A 41 7.68 7.40 -8.78
C GLU A 41 7.63 6.21 -7.80
N PHE A 42 6.87 6.37 -6.72
CA PHE A 42 6.69 5.33 -5.71
C PHE A 42 6.08 4.06 -6.31
N TYR A 43 4.92 4.18 -6.96
CA TYR A 43 4.18 3.05 -7.53
C TYR A 43 4.90 2.37 -8.70
N GLU A 44 5.74 3.10 -9.45
CA GLU A 44 6.53 2.54 -10.55
C GLU A 44 7.81 1.83 -10.05
N SER A 45 8.25 2.08 -8.81
CA SER A 45 9.56 1.62 -8.32
C SER A 45 9.49 0.67 -7.13
N TYR A 46 8.40 0.69 -6.35
CA TYR A 46 8.29 -0.03 -5.08
C TYR A 46 6.99 -0.83 -4.97
N THR A 47 7.00 -1.80 -4.05
CA THR A 47 5.80 -2.49 -3.59
C THR A 47 5.80 -2.46 -2.08
N THR A 48 4.62 -2.28 -1.51
CA THR A 48 4.38 -2.28 -0.06
C THR A 48 3.91 -3.64 0.45
N HIS A 49 3.80 -4.63 -0.44
CA HIS A 49 3.38 -5.99 -0.12
C HIS A 49 4.30 -6.61 0.94
N ASP A 50 3.69 -7.35 1.88
CA ASP A 50 4.33 -7.89 3.08
C ASP A 50 4.94 -6.82 4.01
N GLY A 51 4.64 -5.54 3.77
CA GLY A 51 5.07 -4.44 4.63
C GLY A 51 4.40 -4.51 6.00
N VAL A 52 5.18 -4.34 7.07
CA VAL A 52 4.69 -4.32 8.44
C VAL A 52 4.53 -2.87 8.89
N LEU A 53 3.29 -2.46 9.16
CA LEU A 53 2.98 -1.15 9.73
C LEU A 53 3.60 -1.03 11.13
N GLN A 54 4.60 -0.16 11.26
CA GLN A 54 5.26 0.10 12.54
C GLN A 54 4.45 1.11 13.35
N TRP A 55 4.11 2.23 12.72
CA TRP A 55 3.27 3.26 13.30
C TRP A 55 2.74 4.20 12.21
N PHE A 56 1.70 4.95 12.54
CA PHE A 56 1.26 6.09 11.77
C PHE A 56 0.85 7.22 12.71
N GLU A 57 0.93 8.44 12.22
CA GLU A 57 0.52 9.63 12.94
C GLU A 57 -0.24 10.55 12.00
N ILE A 58 -1.26 11.21 12.53
CA ILE A 58 -1.99 12.27 11.82
C ILE A 58 -1.81 13.56 12.61
N LYS A 59 -1.27 14.58 11.96
CA LYS A 59 -1.09 15.93 12.49
C LYS A 59 -1.59 16.92 11.46
N GLU A 60 -2.57 17.73 11.86
CA GLU A 60 -3.20 18.71 10.97
C GLU A 60 -3.73 18.03 9.69
N GLU A 61 -3.35 18.53 8.51
CA GLU A 61 -3.70 17.99 7.19
C GLU A 61 -2.59 17.09 6.64
N ARG A 62 -1.87 16.36 7.52
CA ARG A 62 -0.81 15.44 7.14
C ARG A 62 -0.94 14.11 7.88
N MET A 63 -0.78 13.02 7.15
CA MET A 63 -0.57 11.69 7.70
C MET A 63 0.84 11.21 7.37
N THR A 64 1.58 10.76 8.37
CA THR A 64 2.87 10.09 8.20
C THR A 64 2.69 8.63 8.58
N VAL A 65 3.11 7.72 7.71
CA VAL A 65 3.06 6.28 7.91
C VAL A 65 4.46 5.72 7.82
N HIS A 66 4.83 4.86 8.77
CA HIS A 66 6.10 4.15 8.75
C HIS A 66 5.85 2.66 8.60
N LEU A 67 6.41 2.12 7.52
CA LEU A 67 6.40 0.70 7.18
C LEU A 67 7.82 0.15 7.30
N SER A 68 7.92 -1.09 7.77
CA SER A 68 9.09 -1.92 7.49
C SER A 68 8.75 -2.76 6.27
N VAL A 69 9.48 -2.60 5.17
CA VAL A 69 9.26 -3.35 3.92
C VAL A 69 10.45 -4.25 3.63
N ALA A 70 10.18 -5.48 3.18
CA ALA A 70 11.22 -6.42 2.81
C ALA A 70 11.52 -6.30 1.31
N ARG A 71 12.78 -6.11 0.93
CA ARG A 71 13.26 -6.17 -0.46
C ARG A 71 14.26 -7.32 -0.61
N ILE A 72 14.26 -7.96 -1.78
CA ILE A 72 15.27 -8.96 -2.15
C ILE A 72 16.41 -8.23 -2.87
N GLU A 73 17.61 -8.23 -2.29
CA GLU A 73 18.82 -7.83 -3.02
C GLU A 73 19.61 -9.07 -3.45
N SER A 74 19.89 -9.13 -4.76
CA SER A 74 20.85 -10.03 -5.41
C SER A 74 20.46 -11.51 -5.60
N MET A 75 21.29 -12.21 -6.40
CA MET A 75 21.14 -13.62 -6.76
C MET A 75 21.38 -14.59 -5.60
N GLU A 76 21.79 -14.11 -4.42
CA GLU A 76 22.02 -14.92 -3.21
C GLU A 76 20.87 -14.82 -2.19
N GLU A 77 19.76 -14.15 -2.53
CA GLU A 77 18.50 -14.06 -1.75
C GLU A 77 18.68 -13.65 -0.29
N GLU A 78 19.27 -12.47 -0.04
CA GLU A 78 19.17 -11.84 1.27
C GLU A 78 17.98 -10.86 1.32
N TRP A 79 17.10 -11.07 2.30
CA TRP A 79 16.02 -10.13 2.62
C TRP A 79 16.61 -8.94 3.36
N ILE A 80 16.63 -7.78 2.72
CA ILE A 80 16.97 -6.52 3.37
C ILE A 80 15.66 -5.85 3.73
N PHE A 81 15.51 -5.48 5.00
CA PHE A 81 14.41 -4.64 5.43
C PHE A 81 14.84 -3.19 5.26
N ASP A 82 14.04 -2.41 4.54
CA ASP A 82 14.18 -0.96 4.48
C ASP A 82 13.09 -0.32 5.33
N ASP A 83 13.45 0.76 6.02
CA ASP A 83 12.47 1.62 6.67
C ASP A 83 11.90 2.57 5.62
N LEU A 84 10.60 2.41 5.33
CA LEU A 84 9.86 3.22 4.39
C LEU A 84 8.94 4.17 5.15
N SER A 85 9.17 5.47 5.00
CA SER A 85 8.27 6.52 5.48
C SER A 85 7.45 7.04 4.31
N LEU A 86 6.13 7.01 4.46
CA LEU A 86 5.17 7.56 3.51
C LEU A 86 4.49 8.78 4.13
N GLN A 87 4.38 9.85 3.35
CA GLN A 87 3.78 11.09 3.78
C GLN A 87 2.63 11.43 2.84
N TYR A 88 1.45 11.60 3.42
CA TYR A 88 0.24 12.07 2.74
C TYR A 88 0.01 13.51 3.17
N ASP A 89 0.12 14.43 2.21
CA ASP A 89 -0.04 15.87 2.40
C ASP A 89 -1.36 16.36 1.82
N ASP A 90 -1.89 17.46 2.37
CA ASP A 90 -3.25 17.95 2.08
C ASP A 90 -4.26 16.79 2.26
N LEU A 91 -4.18 16.18 3.47
CA LEU A 91 -4.99 15.05 3.91
C LEU A 91 -6.44 15.52 4.09
N LEU A 92 -7.34 14.92 3.32
CA LEU A 92 -8.76 15.23 3.32
C LEU A 92 -9.55 14.32 4.26
N SER A 93 -9.20 13.03 4.32
CA SER A 93 -9.83 12.09 5.23
C SER A 93 -8.98 10.84 5.45
N PHE A 94 -9.11 10.25 6.63
CA PHE A 94 -8.57 8.95 6.98
C PHE A 94 -9.65 8.11 7.66
N GLU A 95 -9.88 6.90 7.16
CA GLU A 95 -10.76 5.91 7.77
C GLU A 95 -9.99 4.60 8.01
N SER A 96 -10.14 4.03 9.21
CA SER A 96 -9.67 2.68 9.55
C SER A 96 -10.89 1.78 9.75
N ILE A 97 -11.23 0.99 8.75
CA ILE A 97 -12.42 0.14 8.71
C ILE A 97 -12.03 -1.27 9.15
N SER A 98 -12.74 -1.82 10.13
CA SER A 98 -12.54 -3.20 10.57
C SER A 98 -13.84 -3.98 10.47
N ASN A 99 -13.78 -5.15 9.84
CA ASN A 99 -14.88 -6.12 9.85
C ASN A 99 -14.91 -6.98 11.12
N ARG A 100 -13.98 -6.76 12.08
CA ARG A 100 -13.88 -7.52 13.33
C ARG A 100 -14.57 -6.80 14.49
N THR A 101 -15.28 -7.58 15.31
CA THR A 101 -15.87 -7.15 16.59
C THR A 101 -14.77 -6.69 17.57
N PRO A 102 -14.97 -5.66 18.41
CA PRO A 102 -13.89 -5.07 19.22
C PRO A 102 -13.28 -6.05 20.22
N GLY A 103 -11.95 -6.17 20.17
CA GLY A 103 -11.15 -6.92 21.12
C GLY A 103 -9.83 -7.34 20.49
N PHE A 104 -8.87 -6.43 20.34
CA PHE A 104 -7.55 -6.82 19.87
C PHE A 104 -6.39 -5.97 20.42
N ASN A 105 -5.28 -6.70 20.60
CA ASN A 105 -3.98 -6.39 21.20
C ASN A 105 -2.99 -5.92 20.10
N GLU A 106 -1.82 -5.41 20.49
CA GLU A 106 -0.70 -4.74 19.81
C GLU A 106 -0.20 -5.30 18.46
N SER A 107 -0.71 -6.42 17.93
CA SER A 107 -0.48 -6.89 16.54
C SER A 107 -1.68 -6.57 15.63
N LEU A 108 -2.29 -5.39 15.80
CA LEU A 108 -3.65 -5.10 15.36
C LEU A 108 -3.86 -5.25 13.85
N TYR A 109 -2.87 -4.88 13.03
CA TYR A 109 -3.01 -4.80 11.57
C TYR A 109 -2.47 -6.04 10.85
N GLY A 110 -1.41 -6.68 11.33
CA GLY A 110 -0.70 -7.72 10.56
C GLY A 110 0.05 -7.12 9.36
N ASP A 111 0.41 -7.96 8.39
CA ASP A 111 1.12 -7.54 7.19
C ASP A 111 0.19 -6.83 6.19
N LEU A 112 0.74 -5.89 5.42
CA LEU A 112 0.05 -5.26 4.31
C LEU A 112 -0.03 -6.24 3.14
N GLY A 113 -1.22 -6.80 2.91
CA GLY A 113 -1.44 -7.78 1.85
C GLY A 113 -1.72 -7.15 0.50
N TYR A 114 -2.31 -5.96 0.48
CA TYR A 114 -2.67 -5.28 -0.76
C TYR A 114 -2.78 -3.77 -0.56
N ASP A 115 -2.38 -3.02 -1.59
CA ASP A 115 -2.72 -1.62 -1.71
C ASP A 115 -3.15 -1.26 -3.14
N GLU A 116 -3.97 -0.22 -3.24
CA GLU A 116 -4.38 0.34 -4.52
C GLU A 116 -4.64 1.84 -4.42
N ILE A 117 -4.50 2.54 -5.54
CA ILE A 117 -4.94 3.93 -5.64
C ILE A 117 -6.13 4.08 -6.57
N GLU A 118 -6.98 5.04 -6.22
CA GLU A 118 -8.10 5.47 -7.04
C GLU A 118 -8.04 6.99 -7.24
N LYS A 119 -8.11 7.41 -8.51
CA LYS A 119 -8.26 8.83 -8.85
C LYS A 119 -9.71 9.26 -8.67
N LEU A 120 -9.95 10.12 -7.68
CA LEU A 120 -11.21 10.82 -7.49
C LEU A 120 -11.19 12.18 -8.20
N SER A 121 -12.33 12.88 -8.23
CA SER A 121 -12.48 14.15 -8.96
C SER A 121 -11.43 15.21 -8.59
N ASP A 122 -11.11 15.34 -7.30
CA ASP A 122 -10.26 16.41 -6.76
C ASP A 122 -9.13 15.90 -5.85
N CYS A 123 -9.00 14.58 -5.68
CA CYS A 123 -8.02 13.96 -4.79
C CYS A 123 -7.64 12.56 -5.29
N ILE A 124 -6.77 11.89 -4.54
CA ILE A 124 -6.43 10.47 -4.66
C ILE A 124 -6.94 9.76 -3.40
N GLU A 125 -7.50 8.57 -3.56
CA GLU A 125 -7.71 7.64 -2.46
C GLU A 125 -6.67 6.53 -2.55
N HIS A 126 -5.94 6.26 -1.46
CA HIS A 126 -5.05 5.10 -1.33
C HIS A 126 -5.68 4.16 -0.31
N ARG A 127 -5.98 2.95 -0.77
CA ARG A 127 -6.62 1.90 0.02
C ARG A 127 -5.61 0.85 0.37
N TRP A 128 -5.47 0.54 1.66
CA TRP A 128 -4.57 -0.50 2.17
C TRP A 128 -5.40 -1.57 2.83
N LEU A 129 -5.22 -2.83 2.43
CA LEU A 129 -5.86 -3.97 3.04
C LEU A 129 -4.81 -4.81 3.76
N PHE A 130 -4.94 -4.86 5.08
CA PHE A 130 -4.06 -5.66 5.91
C PHE A 130 -4.57 -7.11 6.02
N SER A 131 -3.67 -8.06 6.28
CA SER A 131 -3.98 -9.49 6.42
C SER A 131 -4.96 -9.81 7.54
N THR A 132 -5.12 -8.91 8.51
CA THR A 132 -6.14 -9.02 9.56
C THR A 132 -7.56 -8.69 9.08
N GLY A 133 -7.72 -8.12 7.89
CA GLY A 133 -8.99 -7.65 7.33
C GLY A 133 -9.34 -6.22 7.74
N ILE A 134 -8.38 -5.46 8.30
CA ILE A 134 -8.51 -4.02 8.49
C ILE A 134 -8.17 -3.32 7.18
N GLU A 135 -8.91 -2.26 6.85
CA GLU A 135 -8.69 -1.44 5.67
C GLU A 135 -8.42 0.01 6.07
N PHE A 136 -7.34 0.61 5.54
CA PHE A 136 -7.19 2.06 5.54
C PHE A 136 -7.74 2.64 4.25
N ARG A 137 -8.47 3.75 4.37
CA ARG A 137 -8.82 4.64 3.25
C ARG A 137 -8.25 6.01 3.51
N ILE A 138 -7.29 6.41 2.69
CA ILE A 138 -6.54 7.66 2.86
C ILE A 138 -6.84 8.54 1.66
N ARG A 139 -7.49 9.69 1.87
CA ARG A 139 -7.74 10.67 0.80
C ARG A 139 -6.83 11.88 0.97
N PHE A 140 -6.09 12.21 -0.07
CA PHE A 140 -5.06 13.25 -0.05
C PHE A 140 -4.88 13.88 -1.43
N ARG A 141 -4.11 14.96 -1.52
CA ARG A 141 -3.79 15.61 -2.81
C ARG A 141 -2.31 15.64 -3.14
N ASP A 142 -1.43 15.50 -2.16
CA ASP A 142 0.01 15.42 -2.39
C ASP A 142 0.65 14.30 -1.56
N PHE A 143 1.80 13.81 -2.01
CA PHE A 143 2.43 12.63 -1.45
C PHE A 143 3.95 12.73 -1.55
N ASP A 144 4.62 12.22 -0.53
CA ASP A 144 6.07 12.01 -0.55
C ASP A 144 6.43 10.69 0.12
N PHE A 145 7.64 10.20 -0.14
CA PHE A 145 8.16 9.02 0.51
C PHE A 145 9.67 9.14 0.73
N GLN A 146 10.17 8.50 1.78
CA GLN A 146 11.59 8.41 2.10
C GLN A 146 11.93 6.98 2.44
N MET A 147 13.09 6.52 1.98
CA MET A 147 13.67 5.24 2.41
C MET A 147 14.93 5.52 3.19
N ALA A 148 15.08 4.83 4.32
CA ALA A 148 16.33 4.75 5.04
C ALA A 148 16.83 3.30 5.01
N PRO A 149 18.09 3.06 4.63
CA PRO A 149 18.70 1.76 4.88
C PRO A 149 18.73 1.53 6.39
N ILE A 150 18.34 0.34 6.83
CA ILE A 150 18.51 -0.04 8.23
C ILE A 150 20.02 -0.22 8.48
N THR A 151 20.60 0.66 9.30
CA THR A 151 22.01 0.61 9.74
C THR A 151 22.27 -0.42 10.82
#